data_AF-A0A7J4XM09-F1
#
_entry.id   AF-A0A7J4XM09-F1
#
_cell.length_a   1.000
_cell.length_b   1.000
_cell.length_c   1.000
_cell.angle_alpha   90.00
_cell.angle_beta   90.00
_cell.angle_gamma   90.00
#
_symmetry.space_group_name_H-M   'P 1'
#
loop_
_entity.id
_entity.type
_entity.pdbx_description
1 polymer ?
#
loop_
_entity_poly.entity_id
_entity_poly.type
_entity_poly.pdbx_seq_one_letter_code
_entity_poly.pdbx_strand_id
1 'polypeptide(L)'
;MKTGIQTIVSSYFYYMSSMWDDKECEKVFGNNYLHFWQKWDSFTTQTAHGAAERFYFSLTEHNRKLLVERANKVYCGNSNRIQTENLVCNCCASPNILVKAWVNPDFNGAFVEYCNAELDKEGDCYCNVCKRYVEPITQGNLQHELQEWWNMREVSELEEITGLPPATDGSTGHYNAFWNKLSFSERVKFRQDYAAPIGIKSSDRDEVLADIAYSLGTQHLLDQFEIDSRELVSEMVSWADNFMSLHRYTDWDKNDYIFTVDAFIEQKVKQFIKDLPSLD
;
A
#
# COMPACT_ATOMS: atom_id res chain seq x y z
N MET A 1 -24.82 -13.37 -5.78
CA MET A 1 -25.42 -12.83 -7.04
C MET A 1 -26.75 -12.11 -6.76
N LYS A 2 -26.70 -10.95 -6.08
CA LYS A 2 -27.86 -10.06 -5.86
C LYS A 2 -27.45 -8.57 -6.01
N THR A 3 -26.38 -8.28 -6.75
CA THR A 3 -25.59 -7.05 -6.56
C THR A 3 -25.54 -6.10 -7.75
N GLY A 4 -26.07 -6.45 -8.93
CA GLY A 4 -26.11 -5.53 -10.09
C GLY A 4 -27.34 -4.60 -10.08
N ILE A 5 -28.54 -5.19 -10.06
CA ILE A 5 -29.81 -4.44 -10.15
C ILE A 5 -30.03 -3.54 -8.92
N GLN A 6 -29.68 -4.02 -7.72
CA GLN A 6 -29.83 -3.21 -6.50
C GLN A 6 -28.94 -1.96 -6.52
N THR A 7 -27.74 -2.04 -7.08
CA THR A 7 -26.79 -0.91 -7.17
C THR A 7 -27.23 0.12 -8.21
N ILE A 8 -27.78 -0.33 -9.35
CA ILE A 8 -28.33 0.57 -10.39
C ILE A 8 -29.56 1.33 -9.86
N VAL A 9 -30.42 0.64 -9.11
CA VAL A 9 -31.62 1.26 -8.53
C VAL A 9 -31.24 2.25 -7.43
N SER A 10 -30.31 1.88 -6.53
CA SER A 10 -29.84 2.75 -5.45
C SER A 10 -29.11 3.99 -5.95
N SER A 11 -28.24 3.86 -6.97
CA SER A 11 -27.52 5.00 -7.55
C SER A 11 -28.46 5.98 -8.24
N TYR A 12 -29.45 5.49 -8.97
CA TYR A 12 -30.48 6.32 -9.58
C TYR A 12 -31.25 7.13 -8.54
N PHE A 13 -31.80 6.47 -7.51
CA PHE A 13 -32.60 7.17 -6.51
C PHE A 13 -31.77 8.17 -5.71
N TYR A 14 -30.53 7.82 -5.33
CA TYR A 14 -29.61 8.78 -4.71
C TYR A 14 -29.34 9.99 -5.60
N TYR A 15 -29.06 9.76 -6.88
CA TYR A 15 -28.78 10.82 -7.84
C TYR A 15 -29.99 11.76 -7.97
N MET A 16 -31.19 11.21 -8.11
CA MET A 16 -32.42 11.99 -8.21
C MET A 16 -32.78 12.72 -6.91
N SER A 17 -32.46 12.19 -5.73
CA SER A 17 -32.79 12.83 -4.46
C SER A 17 -31.80 13.90 -4.03
N SER A 18 -30.53 13.74 -4.39
CA SER A 18 -29.42 14.48 -3.75
C SER A 18 -28.60 15.32 -4.71
N MET A 19 -28.60 15.00 -6.00
CA MET A 19 -27.72 15.65 -6.98
C MET A 19 -28.47 16.25 -8.17
N TRP A 20 -29.71 15.83 -8.42
CA TRP A 20 -30.50 16.24 -9.57
C TRP A 20 -31.00 17.69 -9.48
N ASP A 21 -30.52 18.53 -10.38
CA ASP A 21 -30.95 19.91 -10.59
C ASP A 21 -31.00 20.25 -12.09
N ASP A 22 -31.40 21.48 -12.44
CA ASP A 22 -31.51 21.93 -13.83
C ASP A 22 -30.18 21.82 -14.60
N LYS A 23 -29.05 22.05 -13.92
CA LYS A 23 -27.70 21.95 -14.50
C LYS A 23 -27.29 20.50 -14.75
N GLU A 24 -27.64 19.59 -13.85
CA GLU A 24 -27.43 18.15 -14.05
C GLU A 24 -28.34 17.63 -15.16
N CYS A 25 -29.57 18.13 -15.29
CA CYS A 25 -30.45 17.83 -16.41
C CYS A 25 -29.82 18.25 -17.75
N GLU A 26 -29.23 19.45 -17.82
CA GLU A 26 -28.45 19.91 -18.97
C GLU A 26 -27.29 18.98 -19.32
N LYS A 27 -26.54 18.53 -18.31
CA LYS A 27 -25.43 17.60 -18.54
C LYS A 27 -25.87 16.23 -19.04
N VAL A 28 -27.04 15.74 -18.64
CA VAL A 28 -27.56 14.43 -19.07
C VAL A 28 -28.15 14.49 -20.47
N PHE A 29 -28.95 15.52 -20.77
CA PHE A 29 -29.77 15.56 -21.98
C PHE A 29 -29.30 16.59 -23.03
N GLY A 30 -28.25 17.36 -22.71
CA GLY A 30 -27.68 18.37 -23.61
C GLY A 30 -28.74 19.38 -24.05
N ASN A 31 -28.77 19.69 -25.35
CA ASN A 31 -29.66 20.72 -25.91
C ASN A 31 -31.16 20.48 -25.68
N ASN A 32 -31.58 19.25 -25.35
CA ASN A 32 -32.99 18.92 -25.11
C ASN A 32 -33.40 19.01 -23.63
N TYR A 33 -32.49 19.43 -22.74
CA TYR A 33 -32.71 19.35 -21.30
C TYR A 33 -33.94 20.12 -20.82
N LEU A 34 -34.27 21.26 -21.42
CA LEU A 34 -35.43 22.06 -21.03
C LEU A 34 -36.73 21.25 -21.12
N HIS A 35 -36.87 20.41 -22.15
CA HIS A 35 -38.02 19.52 -22.30
C HIS A 35 -38.10 18.49 -21.16
N PHE A 36 -36.96 17.89 -20.80
CA PHE A 36 -36.88 16.90 -19.72
C PHE A 36 -37.01 17.52 -18.33
N TRP A 37 -36.50 18.73 -18.13
CA TRP A 37 -36.62 19.49 -16.89
C TRP A 37 -38.08 19.90 -16.64
N GLN A 38 -38.77 20.43 -17.65
CA GLN A 38 -40.20 20.73 -17.55
C GLN A 38 -41.03 19.47 -17.26
N LYS A 39 -40.64 18.34 -17.87
CA LYS A 39 -41.27 17.05 -17.62
C LYS A 39 -41.04 16.58 -16.18
N TRP A 40 -39.83 16.72 -15.64
CA TRP A 40 -39.52 16.45 -14.24
C TRP A 40 -40.35 17.32 -13.29
N ASP A 41 -40.40 18.63 -13.54
CA ASP A 41 -41.16 19.59 -12.72
C ASP A 41 -42.67 19.26 -12.69
N SER A 42 -43.22 18.79 -13.81
CA SER A 42 -44.61 18.34 -13.86
C SER A 42 -44.93 17.15 -12.94
N PHE A 43 -43.93 16.32 -12.62
CA PHE A 43 -44.10 15.16 -11.73
C PHE A 43 -43.91 15.48 -10.25
N THR A 44 -43.04 16.45 -9.94
CA THR A 44 -42.77 16.91 -8.56
C THR A 44 -43.86 17.85 -8.06
N THR A 45 -44.43 18.68 -8.94
CA THR A 45 -45.57 19.58 -8.63
C THR A 45 -46.84 18.82 -8.26
N GLN A 46 -47.04 17.61 -8.79
CA GLN A 46 -48.16 16.74 -8.40
C GLN A 46 -47.91 16.10 -7.04
N THR A 47 -46.82 15.34 -6.89
CA THR A 47 -46.35 14.80 -5.61
C THR A 47 -44.85 14.56 -5.68
N ALA A 48 -44.09 14.98 -4.66
CA ALA A 48 -42.66 14.67 -4.60
C ALA A 48 -42.40 13.15 -4.49
N HIS A 49 -43.26 12.43 -3.77
CA HIS A 49 -43.16 10.99 -3.64
C HIS A 49 -43.52 10.28 -4.96
N GLY A 50 -42.68 9.37 -5.43
CA GLY A 50 -42.88 8.65 -6.69
C GLY A 50 -42.47 9.44 -7.95
N ALA A 51 -42.00 10.69 -7.81
CA ALA A 51 -41.67 11.54 -8.96
C ALA A 51 -40.49 10.99 -9.77
N ALA A 52 -39.46 10.47 -9.09
CA ALA A 52 -38.30 9.83 -9.71
C ALA A 52 -38.72 8.62 -10.55
N GLU A 53 -39.59 7.77 -10.03
CA GLU A 53 -40.09 6.58 -10.72
C GLU A 53 -40.89 6.98 -11.96
N ARG A 54 -41.85 7.90 -11.81
CA ARG A 54 -42.68 8.38 -12.92
C ARG A 54 -41.85 9.05 -14.00
N PHE A 55 -40.86 9.85 -13.61
CA PHE A 55 -39.93 10.45 -14.54
C PHE A 55 -39.19 9.38 -15.33
N TYR A 56 -38.55 8.43 -14.65
CA TYR A 56 -37.83 7.32 -15.29
C TYR A 56 -38.71 6.52 -16.26
N PHE A 57 -39.91 6.12 -15.84
CA PHE A 57 -40.84 5.38 -16.68
C PHE A 57 -41.32 6.18 -17.89
N SER A 58 -41.38 7.51 -17.79
CA SER A 58 -41.78 8.37 -18.90
C SER A 58 -40.71 8.53 -19.99
N LEU A 59 -39.47 8.13 -19.73
CA LEU A 59 -38.34 8.26 -20.66
C LEU A 59 -38.28 7.07 -21.63
N THR A 60 -37.67 7.29 -22.80
CA THR A 60 -37.27 6.22 -23.73
C THR A 60 -36.10 5.43 -23.13
N GLU A 61 -35.87 4.21 -23.62
CA GLU A 61 -34.73 3.39 -23.18
C GLU A 61 -33.38 4.11 -23.31
N HIS A 62 -33.16 4.80 -24.43
CA HIS A 62 -31.96 5.61 -24.64
C HIS A 62 -31.77 6.69 -23.56
N ASN A 63 -32.84 7.44 -23.25
CA ASN A 63 -32.77 8.52 -22.28
C ASN A 63 -32.67 8.00 -20.83
N ARG A 64 -33.26 6.84 -20.52
CA ARG A 64 -33.05 6.14 -19.25
C ARG A 64 -31.59 5.76 -19.09
N LYS A 65 -30.96 5.24 -20.15
CA LYS A 65 -29.55 4.85 -20.15
C LYS A 65 -28.63 6.03 -19.85
N LEU A 66 -28.81 7.18 -20.52
CA LEU A 66 -28.03 8.41 -20.26
C LEU A 66 -28.10 8.82 -18.79
N LEU A 67 -29.30 8.76 -18.22
CA LEU A 67 -29.52 9.19 -16.86
C LEU A 67 -28.95 8.20 -15.84
N VAL A 68 -29.07 6.90 -16.08
CA VAL A 68 -28.46 5.85 -15.25
C VAL A 68 -26.93 5.88 -15.34
N GLU A 69 -26.36 6.14 -16.52
CA GLU A 69 -24.92 6.29 -16.69
C GLU A 69 -24.39 7.51 -15.93
N ARG A 70 -25.11 8.63 -15.97
CA ARG A 70 -24.76 9.82 -15.18
C ARG A 70 -24.93 9.56 -13.68
N ALA A 71 -26.02 8.94 -13.27
CA ALA A 71 -26.30 8.61 -11.87
C ALA A 71 -25.21 7.68 -11.31
N ASN A 72 -24.84 6.64 -12.04
CA ASN A 72 -23.70 5.79 -11.69
C ASN A 72 -22.41 6.62 -11.66
N LYS A 73 -22.12 7.45 -12.67
CA LYS A 73 -20.90 8.27 -12.66
C LYS A 73 -20.83 9.22 -11.46
N VAL A 74 -21.94 9.72 -10.94
CA VAL A 74 -21.95 10.61 -9.77
C VAL A 74 -21.94 9.83 -8.46
N TYR A 75 -22.69 8.72 -8.39
CA TYR A 75 -22.75 7.83 -7.23
C TYR A 75 -21.42 7.10 -7.00
N CYS A 76 -20.86 6.60 -8.09
CA CYS A 76 -19.64 5.81 -8.15
C CYS A 76 -18.40 6.71 -8.34
N GLY A 77 -18.51 7.85 -9.03
CA GLY A 77 -17.37 8.72 -9.37
C GLY A 77 -17.01 9.77 -8.33
N ASN A 78 -17.10 9.46 -7.03
CA ASN A 78 -16.41 10.23 -6.01
C ASN A 78 -14.92 9.83 -5.92
N SER A 79 -14.29 9.58 -7.09
CA SER A 79 -12.88 9.25 -7.26
C SER A 79 -11.93 10.37 -6.82
N ASN A 80 -12.47 11.58 -6.61
CA ASN A 80 -11.69 12.77 -6.26
C ASN A 80 -11.15 12.78 -4.83
N ARG A 81 -11.58 11.87 -3.95
CA ARG A 81 -11.03 11.79 -2.57
C ARG A 81 -9.53 11.51 -2.54
N ILE A 82 -8.99 10.77 -3.50
CA ILE A 82 -7.54 10.44 -3.55
C ILE A 82 -6.74 11.43 -4.40
N GLN A 83 -7.36 12.09 -5.39
CA GLN A 83 -6.66 13.10 -6.20
C GLN A 83 -6.21 14.31 -5.38
N THR A 84 -6.81 14.56 -4.20
CA THR A 84 -6.52 15.73 -3.39
C THR A 84 -5.26 15.61 -2.51
N GLU A 85 -4.72 14.41 -2.28
CA GLU A 85 -3.68 14.21 -1.25
C GLU A 85 -2.25 14.00 -1.79
N ASN A 86 -2.04 14.09 -3.11
CA ASN A 86 -0.71 13.92 -3.74
C ASN A 86 0.04 12.69 -3.19
N LEU A 87 -0.65 11.54 -3.20
CA LEU A 87 -0.10 10.26 -2.74
C LEU A 87 1.01 9.80 -3.67
N VAL A 88 2.07 9.27 -3.06
CA VAL A 88 3.24 8.69 -3.73
C VAL A 88 3.57 7.34 -3.10
N CYS A 89 4.33 6.54 -3.83
CA CYS A 89 4.89 5.30 -3.31
C CYS A 89 5.84 5.58 -2.14
N ASN A 90 5.62 4.93 -0.99
CA ASN A 90 6.49 5.07 0.19
C ASN A 90 7.94 4.67 -0.06
N CYS A 91 8.25 3.95 -1.14
CA CYS A 91 9.58 3.41 -1.42
C CYS A 91 10.35 4.27 -2.43
N CYS A 92 9.75 4.53 -3.60
CA CYS A 92 10.40 5.26 -4.70
C CYS A 92 9.88 6.69 -4.91
N ALA A 93 8.94 7.15 -4.08
CA ALA A 93 8.27 8.45 -4.22
C ALA A 93 7.56 8.68 -5.56
N SER A 94 7.36 7.64 -6.37
CA SER A 94 6.65 7.75 -7.64
C SER A 94 5.15 7.97 -7.40
N PRO A 95 4.52 8.91 -8.11
CA PRO A 95 3.07 9.07 -8.11
C PRO A 95 2.36 7.99 -8.95
N ASN A 96 3.12 7.14 -9.66
CA ASN A 96 2.56 6.07 -10.49
C ASN A 96 2.20 4.85 -9.62
N ILE A 97 1.20 5.05 -8.78
CA ILE A 97 0.57 4.04 -7.93
C ILE A 97 -0.84 3.75 -8.44
N LEU A 98 -1.23 2.48 -8.41
CA LEU A 98 -2.58 2.02 -8.70
C LEU A 98 -3.27 1.68 -7.39
N VAL A 99 -4.49 2.17 -7.21
CA VAL A 99 -5.28 1.93 -6.00
C VAL A 99 -6.36 0.89 -6.29
N LYS A 100 -6.52 -0.06 -5.37
CA LYS A 100 -7.54 -1.11 -5.45
C LYS A 100 -8.93 -0.51 -5.24
N ALA A 101 -9.83 -0.84 -6.16
CA ALA A 101 -11.17 -0.28 -6.18
C ALA A 101 -12.22 -1.32 -6.54
N TRP A 102 -13.41 -1.15 -5.98
CA TRP A 102 -14.62 -1.79 -6.48
C TRP A 102 -15.03 -1.11 -7.78
N VAL A 103 -15.33 -1.92 -8.78
CA VAL A 103 -15.75 -1.47 -10.11
C VAL A 103 -17.07 -2.11 -10.48
N ASN A 104 -17.87 -1.40 -11.26
CA ASN A 104 -19.14 -1.89 -11.78
C ASN A 104 -18.91 -2.58 -13.13
N PRO A 105 -19.01 -3.94 -13.21
CA PRO A 105 -18.75 -4.67 -14.45
C PRO A 105 -19.78 -4.36 -15.53
N ASP A 106 -21.02 -4.04 -15.15
CA ASP A 106 -22.11 -3.74 -16.08
C ASP A 106 -21.91 -2.39 -16.80
N PHE A 107 -20.99 -1.55 -16.29
CA PHE A 107 -20.68 -0.23 -16.82
C PHE A 107 -19.20 -0.11 -17.18
N ASN A 108 -18.69 -1.05 -17.97
CA ASN A 108 -17.32 -1.02 -18.50
C ASN A 108 -16.25 -0.86 -17.40
N GLY A 109 -16.47 -1.47 -16.24
CA GLY A 109 -15.56 -1.36 -15.11
C GLY A 109 -15.51 0.03 -14.47
N ALA A 110 -16.61 0.79 -14.53
CA ALA A 110 -16.69 2.10 -13.89
C ALA A 110 -16.33 2.01 -12.40
N PHE A 111 -15.41 2.86 -11.95
CA PHE A 111 -15.01 2.97 -10.54
C PHE A 111 -16.23 3.26 -9.65
N VAL A 112 -16.39 2.51 -8.56
CA VAL A 112 -17.43 2.63 -7.53
C VAL A 112 -16.91 3.28 -6.27
N GLU A 113 -15.92 2.66 -5.66
CA GLU A 113 -15.26 3.17 -4.46
C GLU A 113 -13.93 2.45 -4.28
N TYR A 114 -13.04 3.02 -3.47
CA TYR A 114 -11.83 2.31 -3.07
C TYR A 114 -12.22 1.13 -2.18
N CYS A 115 -11.51 0.01 -2.31
CA CYS A 115 -11.78 -1.15 -1.46
C CYS A 115 -11.56 -0.85 0.02
N ASN A 116 -10.74 0.16 0.31
CA ASN A 116 -10.45 0.70 1.61
C ASN A 116 -10.39 2.22 1.52
N ALA A 117 -11.13 2.92 2.39
CA ALA A 117 -11.15 4.38 2.40
C ALA A 117 -9.86 5.00 2.94
N GLU A 118 -9.15 4.27 3.80
CA GLU A 118 -7.94 4.74 4.51
C GLU A 118 -6.66 4.32 3.78
N LEU A 119 -6.73 3.35 2.86
CA LEU A 119 -5.59 2.80 2.11
C LEU A 119 -4.42 2.34 2.99
N ASP A 120 -4.72 1.94 4.22
CA ASP A 120 -3.77 1.57 5.27
C ASP A 120 -3.34 0.09 5.22
N LYS A 121 -3.84 -0.69 4.26
CA LYS A 121 -3.55 -2.14 4.16
C LYS A 121 -2.59 -2.48 3.03
N GLU A 122 -1.66 -3.36 3.37
CA GLU A 122 -0.77 -4.01 2.40
C GLU A 122 -1.62 -4.78 1.37
N GLY A 123 -1.45 -4.44 0.09
CA GLY A 123 -2.25 -4.99 -1.00
C GLY A 123 -3.29 -4.03 -1.60
N ASP A 124 -3.54 -2.88 -0.98
CA ASP A 124 -4.50 -1.88 -1.49
C ASP A 124 -3.89 -0.98 -2.56
N CYS A 125 -2.57 -0.82 -2.58
CA CYS A 125 -1.87 0.00 -3.56
C CYS A 125 -0.73 -0.75 -4.24
N TYR A 126 -0.60 -0.61 -5.55
CA TYR A 126 0.45 -1.23 -6.34
C TYR A 126 1.31 -0.16 -7.03
N CYS A 127 2.63 -0.18 -6.83
CA CYS A 127 3.52 0.75 -7.48
C CYS A 127 4.02 0.20 -8.81
N ASN A 128 3.76 0.91 -9.91
CA ASN A 128 4.20 0.51 -11.24
C ASN A 128 5.72 0.61 -11.45
N VAL A 129 6.42 1.42 -10.65
CA VAL A 129 7.88 1.56 -10.70
C VAL A 129 8.55 0.45 -9.89
N CYS A 130 8.10 0.23 -8.65
CA CYS A 130 8.66 -0.84 -7.79
C CYS A 130 8.17 -2.24 -8.16
N LYS A 131 7.12 -2.36 -8.98
CA LYS A 131 6.48 -3.64 -9.38
C LYS A 131 6.00 -4.50 -8.21
N ARG A 132 5.61 -3.86 -7.11
CA ARG A 132 5.11 -4.53 -5.89
C ARG A 132 3.96 -3.76 -5.28
N TYR A 133 3.22 -4.43 -4.39
CA TYR A 133 2.32 -3.75 -3.48
C TYR A 133 3.10 -2.86 -2.52
N VAL A 134 2.58 -1.67 -2.26
CA VAL A 134 3.21 -0.65 -1.42
C VAL A 134 2.16 0.04 -0.58
N GLU A 135 2.58 0.57 0.56
CA GLU A 135 1.78 1.53 1.30
C GLU A 135 1.87 2.90 0.60
N PRO A 136 0.75 3.54 0.28
CA PRO A 136 0.75 4.90 -0.24
C PRO A 136 1.00 5.89 0.90
N ILE A 137 1.73 6.96 0.62
CA ILE A 137 1.98 8.03 1.59
C ILE A 137 1.86 9.39 0.90
N THR A 138 1.45 10.43 1.62
CA THR A 138 1.47 11.78 1.05
C THR A 138 2.93 12.22 0.82
N GLN A 139 3.18 12.98 -0.25
CA GLN A 139 4.54 13.49 -0.52
C GLN A 139 5.11 14.29 0.67
N GLY A 140 4.26 15.03 1.40
CA GLY A 140 4.65 15.79 2.59
C GLY A 140 5.10 14.89 3.75
N ASN A 141 4.36 13.82 4.04
CA ASN A 141 4.73 12.88 5.09
C ASN A 141 6.01 12.11 4.71
N LEU A 142 6.20 11.76 3.44
CA LEU A 142 7.44 11.12 2.98
C LEU A 142 8.66 12.04 3.16
N GLN A 143 8.52 13.35 3.00
CA GLN A 143 9.59 14.30 3.32
C GLN A 143 9.94 14.30 4.80
N HIS A 144 8.94 14.18 5.68
CA HIS A 144 9.15 14.08 7.12
C HIS A 144 9.89 12.80 7.48
N GLU A 145 9.43 11.64 6.99
CA GLU A 145 10.06 10.35 7.25
C GLU A 145 11.50 10.28 6.74
N LEU A 146 11.79 10.87 5.57
CA LEU A 146 13.16 10.97 5.06
C LEU A 146 14.06 11.76 6.01
N GLN A 147 13.54 12.81 6.62
CA GLN A 147 14.30 13.61 7.58
C GLN A 147 14.50 12.87 8.91
N GLU A 148 13.48 12.16 9.40
CA GLU A 148 13.61 11.32 10.58
C GLU A 148 14.62 10.18 10.36
N TRP A 149 14.53 9.51 9.22
CA TRP A 149 15.47 8.47 8.82
C TRP A 149 16.93 8.95 8.83
N TRP A 150 17.17 10.17 8.33
CA TRP A 150 18.47 10.81 8.34
C TRP A 150 18.94 11.15 9.76
N ASN A 151 18.05 11.71 10.58
CA ASN A 151 18.37 12.11 11.96
C ASN A 151 18.66 10.92 12.88
N MET A 152 18.17 9.72 12.54
CA MET A 152 18.40 8.49 13.30
C MET A 152 19.72 7.78 12.95
N ARG A 153 20.47 8.24 11.93
CA ARG A 153 21.73 7.60 11.53
C ARG A 153 22.84 7.86 12.54
N GLU A 154 23.68 6.85 12.76
CA GLU A 154 24.92 7.01 13.51
C GLU A 154 25.98 7.75 12.68
N VAL A 155 26.96 8.36 13.34
CA VAL A 155 28.02 9.14 12.66
C VAL A 155 28.79 8.30 11.64
N SER A 156 29.05 7.02 11.96
CA SER A 156 29.68 6.06 11.05
C SER A 156 28.86 5.81 9.77
N GLU A 157 27.54 5.70 9.89
CA GLU A 157 26.65 5.55 8.73
C GLU A 157 26.61 6.84 7.90
N LEU A 158 26.61 8.02 8.56
CA LEU A 158 26.65 9.30 7.87
C LEU A 158 27.96 9.48 7.09
N GLU A 159 29.10 9.03 7.62
CA GLU A 159 30.38 8.99 6.92
C GLU A 159 30.31 8.13 5.66
N GLU A 160 29.73 6.93 5.76
CA GLU A 160 29.58 6.01 4.64
C GLU A 160 28.66 6.57 3.55
N ILE A 161 27.50 7.10 3.94
CA ILE A 161 26.49 7.63 3.01
C ILE A 161 27.01 8.87 2.28
N THR A 162 27.69 9.77 2.99
CA THR A 162 28.15 11.05 2.42
C THR A 162 29.54 10.98 1.79
N GLY A 163 30.35 9.99 2.18
CA GLY A 163 31.78 9.93 1.85
C GLY A 163 32.61 11.06 2.45
N LEU A 164 32.05 11.83 3.41
CA LEU A 164 32.74 12.94 4.07
C LEU A 164 33.44 12.44 5.35
N PRO A 165 34.65 12.93 5.65
CA PRO A 165 35.32 12.58 6.89
C PRO A 165 34.65 13.24 8.12
N PRO A 166 34.88 12.70 9.33
CA PRO A 166 34.43 13.33 10.56
C PRO A 166 35.05 14.72 10.73
N ALA A 167 34.26 15.65 11.28
CA ALA A 167 34.76 16.98 11.61
C ALA A 167 35.76 16.89 12.77
N THR A 168 36.79 17.74 12.73
CA THR A 168 37.83 17.79 13.77
C THR A 168 37.28 18.17 15.15
N ASP A 169 36.14 18.84 15.19
CA ASP A 169 35.43 19.27 16.41
C ASP A 169 34.32 18.28 16.84
N GLY A 170 34.16 17.17 16.14
CA GLY A 170 33.10 16.18 16.39
C GLY A 170 31.70 16.64 15.95
N SER A 171 31.58 17.77 15.25
CA SER A 171 30.29 18.24 14.75
C SER A 171 29.78 17.41 13.56
N THR A 172 28.46 17.33 13.42
CA THR A 172 27.77 16.64 12.30
C THR A 172 27.14 17.62 11.31
N GLY A 173 27.44 18.91 11.45
CA GLY A 173 26.79 19.98 10.68
C GLY A 173 27.05 19.89 9.18
N HIS A 174 28.23 19.39 8.78
CA HIS A 174 28.59 19.21 7.36
C HIS A 174 27.79 18.09 6.69
N TYR A 175 27.46 17.00 7.40
CA TYR A 175 26.57 15.96 6.89
C TYR A 175 25.16 16.53 6.64
N ASN A 176 24.64 17.31 7.58
CA ASN A 176 23.34 17.97 7.42
C ASN A 176 23.35 18.99 6.27
N ALA A 177 24.45 19.72 6.09
CA ALA A 177 24.61 20.62 4.95
C ALA A 177 24.65 19.87 3.61
N PHE A 178 25.24 18.68 3.56
CA PHE A 178 25.18 17.78 2.40
C PHE A 178 23.74 17.35 2.13
N TRP A 179 23.05 16.78 3.12
CA TRP A 179 21.67 16.30 3.01
C TRP A 179 20.70 17.39 2.53
N ASN A 180 20.83 18.59 3.09
CA ASN A 180 19.96 19.72 2.76
C ASN A 180 20.14 20.24 1.33
N LYS A 181 21.29 19.98 0.69
CA LYS A 181 21.51 20.33 -0.73
C LYS A 181 20.88 19.36 -1.71
N LEU A 182 20.58 18.14 -1.28
CA LEU A 182 19.98 17.11 -2.13
C LEU A 182 18.52 17.46 -2.45
N SER A 183 18.13 17.19 -3.70
CA SER A 183 16.72 17.19 -4.11
C SER A 183 15.94 16.08 -3.42
N PHE A 184 14.60 16.22 -3.42
CA PHE A 184 13.71 15.20 -2.86
C PHE A 184 13.96 13.81 -3.47
N SER A 185 14.11 13.72 -4.79
CA SER A 185 14.39 12.46 -5.49
C SER A 185 15.75 11.86 -5.13
N GLU A 186 16.77 12.68 -4.88
CA GLU A 186 18.08 12.18 -4.47
C GLU A 186 18.03 11.63 -3.04
N ARG A 187 17.36 12.32 -2.11
CA ARG A 187 17.14 11.83 -0.74
C ARG A 187 16.41 10.50 -0.72
N VAL A 188 15.40 10.34 -1.58
CA VAL A 188 14.69 9.07 -1.74
C VAL A 188 15.64 7.96 -2.19
N LYS A 189 16.51 8.22 -3.18
CA LYS A 189 17.52 7.25 -3.63
C LYS A 189 18.50 6.86 -2.53
N PHE A 190 19.05 7.83 -1.79
CA PHE A 190 19.93 7.53 -0.66
C PHE A 190 19.23 6.66 0.39
N ARG A 191 17.96 6.94 0.71
CA ARG A 191 17.20 6.03 1.58
C ARG A 191 17.01 4.65 0.94
N GLN A 192 16.80 4.53 -0.37
CA GLN A 192 16.70 3.22 -1.02
C GLN A 192 18.02 2.43 -1.00
N ASP A 193 19.14 3.12 -1.17
CA ASP A 193 20.46 2.52 -1.26
C ASP A 193 21.00 2.13 0.13
N TYR A 194 20.66 2.90 1.18
CA TYR A 194 21.24 2.77 2.51
C TYR A 194 20.24 2.47 3.64
N ALA A 195 18.92 2.59 3.43
CA ALA A 195 17.99 2.06 4.41
C ALA A 195 17.96 0.53 4.30
N ALA A 196 17.85 -0.13 5.45
CA ALA A 196 17.33 -1.49 5.48
C ALA A 196 15.99 -1.51 4.70
N PRO A 197 15.75 -2.51 3.84
CA PRO A 197 14.63 -2.46 2.91
C PRO A 197 13.31 -2.23 3.63
N ILE A 198 12.55 -1.24 3.14
CA ILE A 198 11.14 -1.07 3.49
C ILE A 198 10.43 -2.35 3.06
N GLY A 199 10.05 -3.15 4.06
CA GLY A 199 9.43 -4.46 3.88
C GLY A 199 10.13 -5.63 4.59
N ILE A 200 11.17 -5.40 5.40
CA ILE A 200 11.44 -6.32 6.52
C ILE A 200 10.66 -5.77 7.71
N LYS A 201 9.44 -6.28 7.90
CA LYS A 201 8.73 -6.02 9.15
C LYS A 201 9.55 -6.66 10.28
N SER A 202 9.50 -6.12 11.51
CA SER A 202 10.09 -6.88 12.64
C SER A 202 9.49 -8.28 12.69
N SER A 203 8.22 -8.44 12.28
CA SER A 203 7.55 -9.73 12.16
C SER A 203 8.27 -10.74 11.27
N ASP A 204 8.93 -10.33 10.19
CA ASP A 204 9.57 -11.28 9.26
C ASP A 204 10.88 -11.81 9.84
N ARG A 205 11.61 -10.93 10.55
CA ARG A 205 12.77 -11.33 11.35
C ARG A 205 12.35 -12.20 12.54
N ASP A 206 11.26 -11.82 13.21
CA ASP A 206 10.73 -12.54 14.36
C ASP A 206 10.17 -13.92 13.95
N GLU A 207 9.62 -14.05 12.74
CA GLU A 207 9.17 -15.30 12.13
C GLU A 207 10.35 -16.22 11.82
N VAL A 208 11.40 -15.71 11.14
CA VAL A 208 12.62 -16.48 10.90
C VAL A 208 13.27 -16.91 12.22
N LEU A 209 13.31 -16.04 13.23
CA LEU A 209 13.82 -16.38 14.56
C LEU A 209 12.97 -17.47 15.24
N ALA A 210 11.65 -17.43 15.10
CA ALA A 210 10.74 -18.44 15.62
C ALA A 210 10.92 -19.79 14.91
N ASP A 211 11.10 -19.79 13.59
CA ASP A 211 11.35 -21.00 12.79
C ASP A 211 12.68 -21.64 13.16
N ILE A 212 13.74 -20.84 13.32
CA ILE A 212 15.05 -21.30 13.82
C ILE A 212 14.88 -21.90 15.22
N ALA A 213 14.19 -21.22 16.13
CA ALA A 213 13.97 -21.69 17.50
C ALA A 213 13.20 -23.02 17.54
N TYR A 214 12.16 -23.13 16.72
CA TYR A 214 11.36 -24.35 16.60
C TYR A 214 12.21 -25.50 16.07
N SER A 215 12.90 -25.29 14.94
CA SER A 215 13.73 -26.32 14.30
C SER A 215 14.83 -26.83 15.24
N LEU A 216 15.56 -25.94 15.92
CA LEU A 216 16.58 -26.33 16.90
C LEU A 216 15.99 -27.08 18.11
N GLY A 217 14.82 -26.65 18.57
CA GLY A 217 14.08 -27.33 19.63
C GLY A 217 13.72 -28.78 19.25
N THR A 218 13.27 -29.01 18.02
CA THR A 218 12.95 -30.37 17.53
C THR A 218 14.18 -31.26 17.35
N GLN A 219 15.35 -30.66 17.14
CA GLN A 219 16.61 -31.40 16.99
C GLN A 219 17.22 -31.80 18.34
N HIS A 220 16.67 -31.35 19.47
CA HIS A 220 17.11 -31.71 20.82
C HIS A 220 18.62 -31.49 21.05
N LEU A 221 19.18 -30.40 20.50
CA LEU A 221 20.62 -30.15 20.55
C LEU A 221 21.16 -29.97 21.98
N LEU A 222 20.38 -29.34 22.87
CA LEU A 222 20.72 -29.17 24.29
C LEU A 222 20.72 -30.50 25.06
N ASP A 223 20.03 -31.52 24.55
CA ASP A 223 20.03 -32.86 25.15
C ASP A 223 21.24 -33.69 24.68
N GLN A 224 21.89 -33.28 23.59
CA GLN A 224 22.98 -34.00 22.93
C GLN A 224 24.36 -33.39 23.20
N PHE A 225 24.44 -32.09 23.48
CA PHE A 225 25.68 -31.35 23.67
C PHE A 225 25.58 -30.39 24.86
N GLU A 226 26.67 -30.23 25.62
CA GLU A 226 26.76 -29.22 26.69
C GLU A 226 26.93 -27.81 26.08
N ILE A 227 25.82 -27.18 25.71
CA ILE A 227 25.80 -25.84 25.10
C ILE A 227 25.20 -24.84 26.10
N ASP A 228 25.83 -23.68 26.27
CA ASP A 228 25.23 -22.59 27.05
C ASP A 228 24.00 -22.07 26.30
N SER A 229 22.84 -22.17 26.95
CA SER A 229 21.55 -21.71 26.40
C SER A 229 21.57 -20.24 25.93
N ARG A 230 22.33 -19.36 26.58
CA ARG A 230 22.46 -17.94 26.20
C ARG A 230 23.32 -17.77 24.97
N GLU A 231 24.36 -18.58 24.83
CA GLU A 231 25.22 -18.60 23.65
C GLU A 231 24.45 -19.12 22.44
N LEU A 232 23.69 -20.21 22.60
CA LEU A 232 22.81 -20.72 21.54
C LEU A 232 21.76 -19.69 21.12
N VAL A 233 21.11 -19.01 22.06
CA VAL A 233 20.14 -17.94 21.74
C VAL A 233 20.81 -16.78 21.00
N SER A 234 22.04 -16.40 21.38
CA SER A 234 22.80 -15.36 20.68
C SER A 234 23.11 -15.76 19.23
N GLU A 235 23.48 -17.02 19.01
CA GLU A 235 23.70 -17.57 17.66
C GLU A 235 22.42 -17.59 16.82
N MET A 236 21.29 -18.02 17.40
CA MET A 236 20.00 -18.00 16.73
C MET A 236 19.61 -16.60 16.24
N VAL A 237 19.83 -15.59 17.10
CA VAL A 237 19.60 -14.18 16.76
C VAL A 237 20.49 -13.75 15.59
N SER A 238 21.78 -14.06 15.66
CA SER A 238 22.75 -13.78 14.57
C SER A 238 22.37 -14.48 13.26
N TRP A 239 21.88 -15.71 13.33
CA TRP A 239 21.46 -16.47 12.15
C TRP A 239 20.21 -15.90 11.50
N ALA A 240 19.24 -15.44 12.29
CA ALA A 240 18.07 -14.75 11.78
C ALA A 240 18.49 -13.48 11.02
N ASP A 241 19.36 -12.65 11.61
CA ASP A 241 19.89 -11.45 10.96
C ASP A 241 20.65 -11.76 9.66
N ASN A 242 21.43 -12.86 9.66
CA ASN A 242 22.16 -13.32 8.49
C ASN A 242 21.22 -13.82 7.38
N PHE A 243 20.18 -14.57 7.72
CA PHE A 243 19.18 -15.05 6.77
C PHE A 243 18.45 -13.87 6.10
N MET A 244 18.01 -12.89 6.89
CA MET A 244 17.37 -11.69 6.39
C MET A 244 18.27 -10.91 5.44
N SER A 245 19.57 -10.84 5.75
CA SER A 245 20.55 -10.18 4.87
C SER A 245 20.77 -10.95 3.56
N LEU A 246 20.88 -12.28 3.62
CA LEU A 246 21.14 -13.13 2.45
C LEU A 246 19.94 -13.17 1.49
N HIS A 247 18.72 -13.24 2.05
CA HIS A 247 17.50 -13.39 1.29
C HIS A 247 16.75 -12.09 1.04
N ARG A 248 17.42 -10.96 1.26
CA ARG A 248 16.92 -9.57 1.14
C ARG A 248 16.13 -9.27 -0.15
N TYR A 249 16.44 -9.94 -1.25
CA TYR A 249 15.82 -9.73 -2.56
C TYR A 249 15.21 -11.01 -3.15
N THR A 250 14.94 -12.00 -2.31
CA THR A 250 14.35 -13.27 -2.75
C THR A 250 12.89 -13.05 -3.12
N ASP A 251 12.53 -13.50 -4.32
CA ASP A 251 11.15 -13.54 -4.78
C ASP A 251 10.47 -14.78 -4.18
N TRP A 252 9.78 -14.62 -3.05
CA TRP A 252 9.10 -15.70 -2.35
C TRP A 252 7.84 -16.22 -3.07
N ASP A 253 7.36 -15.53 -4.11
CA ASP A 253 6.31 -16.08 -4.99
C ASP A 253 6.88 -17.17 -5.94
N LYS A 254 8.20 -17.21 -6.11
CA LYS A 254 8.91 -18.20 -6.96
C LYS A 254 9.78 -19.18 -6.18
N ASN A 255 10.15 -18.84 -4.95
CA ASN A 255 11.01 -19.65 -4.09
C ASN A 255 10.24 -20.03 -2.85
N ASP A 256 10.37 -21.28 -2.42
CA ASP A 256 9.69 -21.77 -1.23
C ASP A 256 10.43 -21.30 0.02
N TYR A 257 9.76 -20.48 0.83
CA TYR A 257 10.30 -19.93 2.06
C TYR A 257 10.74 -21.01 3.05
N ILE A 258 9.88 -22.00 3.29
CA ILE A 258 10.11 -23.04 4.30
C ILE A 258 11.33 -23.88 3.92
N PHE A 259 11.40 -24.35 2.67
CA PHE A 259 12.56 -25.13 2.24
C PHE A 259 13.86 -24.31 2.27
N THR A 260 13.79 -23.01 2.04
CA THR A 260 14.96 -22.13 2.06
C THR A 260 15.45 -21.88 3.49
N VAL A 261 14.54 -21.64 4.43
CA VAL A 261 14.85 -21.51 5.86
C VAL A 261 15.42 -22.82 6.42
N ASP A 262 14.79 -23.96 6.14
CA ASP A 262 15.24 -25.26 6.64
C ASP A 262 16.66 -25.59 6.16
N ALA A 263 16.93 -25.40 4.87
CA ALA A 263 18.26 -25.63 4.30
C ALA A 263 19.33 -24.73 4.93
N PHE A 264 18.99 -23.47 5.20
CA PHE A 264 19.87 -22.54 5.88
C PHE A 264 20.15 -22.97 7.33
N ILE A 265 19.12 -23.36 8.08
CA ILE A 265 19.26 -23.84 9.47
C ILE A 265 20.16 -25.07 9.52
N GLU A 266 19.95 -26.05 8.65
CA GLU A 266 20.79 -27.25 8.60
C GLU A 266 22.27 -26.91 8.38
N GLN A 267 22.55 -25.94 7.50
CA GLN A 267 23.92 -25.51 7.23
C GLN A 267 24.55 -24.85 8.47
N LYS A 268 23.82 -23.96 9.13
CA LYS A 268 24.30 -23.25 10.32
C LYS A 268 24.52 -24.19 11.49
N VAL A 269 23.61 -25.13 11.75
CA VAL A 269 23.76 -26.15 12.79
C VAL A 269 24.99 -27.02 12.53
N LYS A 270 25.17 -27.49 11.30
CA LYS A 270 26.35 -28.29 10.93
C LYS A 270 27.66 -27.53 11.14
N GLN A 271 27.66 -26.21 10.95
CA GLN A 271 28.83 -25.37 11.21
C GLN A 271 29.05 -25.20 12.71
N PHE A 272 28.00 -24.82 13.43
CA PHE A 272 28.04 -24.59 14.88
C PHE A 272 28.53 -25.83 15.65
N ILE A 273 28.02 -27.02 15.33
CA ILE A 273 28.45 -28.27 15.98
C ILE A 273 29.92 -28.59 15.71
N LYS A 274 30.45 -28.28 14.53
CA LYS A 274 31.87 -28.49 14.22
C LYS A 274 32.79 -27.60 15.04
N ASP A 275 32.29 -26.43 15.40
CA ASP A 275 33.04 -25.43 16.15
C ASP A 275 32.92 -25.65 17.68
N LEU A 276 32.05 -26.57 18.12
CA LEU A 276 31.97 -27.02 19.51
C LEU A 276 33.10 -27.98 19.85
N PRO A 277 33.71 -27.87 21.04
CA PRO A 277 34.68 -28.85 21.51
C PRO A 277 34.01 -30.24 21.63
N SER A 278 34.64 -31.28 21.08
CA SER A 278 34.15 -32.65 21.23
C SER A 278 34.18 -33.05 22.71
N LEU A 279 33.06 -33.56 23.22
CA LEU A 279 33.02 -34.28 24.50
C LEU A 279 33.78 -35.59 24.29
N ASP A 280 34.97 -35.71 24.88
CA ASP A 280 35.67 -37.00 25.07
C ASP A 280 34.93 -37.87 26.11
#